data_AF-A0AAX3JC86-F1
#
_entry.id   AF-A0AAX3JC86-F1
#
_cell.length_a   1.000
_cell.length_b   1.000
_cell.length_c   1.000
_cell.angle_alpha   90.00
_cell.angle_beta   90.00
_cell.angle_gamma   90.00
#
_symmetry.space_group_name_H-M   'P 1'
#
loop_
_entity.id
_entity.type
_entity.pdbx_description
1 polymer ?
#
loop_
_entity_poly.entity_id
_entity_poly.type
_entity_poly.pdbx_seq_one_letter_code
_entity_poly.pdbx_strand_id
1 'polypeptide(L)'
;MSYNRLDDRSISDVVLRSLFHQEVIKRSASFHEDNRDYTIRLDEIFRADLAAYRAYEGNSDLRWVFRLLCGIESEMEPLPGGQTLSLPDMAWLRGRIRDFAGGKPELISG
;
A
#
# COMPACT_ATOMS: atom_id res chain seq x y z
N MET A 1 -1.34 -12.84 -17.51
CA MET A 1 -0.39 -12.81 -16.39
C MET A 1 -1.19 -12.68 -15.10
N SER A 2 -1.02 -13.57 -14.13
CA SER A 2 -1.67 -13.42 -12.82
C SER A 2 -0.83 -12.49 -11.97
N TYR A 3 -1.39 -11.38 -11.50
CA TYR A 3 -0.74 -10.54 -10.50
C TYR A 3 -0.65 -11.29 -9.16
N ASN A 4 0.33 -10.94 -8.32
CA ASN A 4 0.36 -11.42 -6.94
C ASN A 4 -0.91 -10.91 -6.22
N ARG A 5 -1.46 -11.71 -5.31
CA ARG A 5 -2.65 -11.38 -4.52
C ARG A 5 -2.46 -10.19 -3.58
N LEU A 6 -1.23 -9.72 -3.39
CA LEU A 6 -0.90 -8.53 -2.59
C LEU A 6 -0.58 -7.30 -3.44
N ASP A 7 -0.46 -7.48 -4.76
CA ASP A 7 -0.37 -6.38 -5.70
C ASP A 7 -1.79 -5.80 -5.89
N ASP A 8 -1.92 -4.47 -5.84
CA ASP A 8 -3.21 -3.79 -5.98
C ASP A 8 -3.87 -4.03 -7.33
N ARG A 9 -3.08 -4.36 -8.37
CA ARG A 9 -3.57 -4.76 -9.69
C ARG A 9 -4.30 -6.10 -9.70
N SER A 10 -4.28 -6.84 -8.58
CA SER A 10 -5.18 -8.00 -8.39
C SER A 10 -6.65 -7.59 -8.28
N ILE A 11 -6.95 -6.33 -7.95
CA ILE A 11 -8.28 -5.73 -8.06
C ILE A 11 -8.46 -5.26 -9.50
N SER A 12 -9.23 -6.01 -10.28
CA SER A 12 -9.43 -5.76 -11.72
C SER A 12 -10.28 -4.53 -12.00
N ASP A 13 -11.28 -4.26 -11.18
CA ASP A 13 -12.15 -3.09 -11.30
C ASP A 13 -11.41 -1.84 -10.81
N VAL A 14 -11.26 -0.86 -11.71
CA VAL A 14 -10.55 0.40 -11.44
C VAL A 14 -11.23 1.22 -10.36
N VAL A 15 -12.57 1.24 -10.32
CA VAL A 15 -13.33 2.00 -9.31
C VAL A 15 -13.11 1.39 -7.94
N LEU A 16 -13.20 0.06 -7.84
CA LEU A 16 -12.93 -0.65 -6.59
C LEU A 16 -11.49 -0.47 -6.12
N ARG A 17 -10.53 -0.50 -7.05
CA ARG A 17 -9.12 -0.25 -6.72
C ARG A 17 -8.90 1.17 -6.21
N SER A 18 -9.51 2.17 -6.83
CA SER A 18 -9.43 3.56 -6.36
C SER A 18 -10.07 3.75 -4.97
N LEU A 19 -11.21 3.10 -4.69
CA LEU A 19 -11.83 3.12 -3.37
C LEU A 19 -10.93 2.45 -2.32
N PHE A 20 -10.30 1.33 -2.67
CA PHE A 20 -9.32 0.68 -1.81
C PHE A 20 -8.12 1.59 -1.52
N HIS A 21 -7.57 2.26 -2.53
CA HIS A 21 -6.49 3.23 -2.35
C HIS A 21 -6.88 4.37 -1.39
N GLN A 22 -8.10 4.90 -1.50
CA GLN A 22 -8.62 5.90 -0.55
C GLN A 22 -8.69 5.37 0.88
N GLU A 23 -9.11 4.11 1.06
CA GLU A 23 -9.16 3.48 2.38
C GLU A 23 -7.77 3.31 3.01
N VAL A 24 -6.79 2.94 2.19
CA VAL A 24 -5.38 2.83 2.60
C VAL A 24 -4.85 4.21 3.05
N ILE A 25 -5.07 5.25 2.26
CA ILE A 25 -4.67 6.62 2.61
C ILE A 25 -5.36 7.06 3.92
N LYS A 26 -6.67 6.82 4.06
CA LYS A 26 -7.42 7.17 5.28
C LYS A 26 -6.89 6.45 6.52
N ARG A 27 -6.55 5.16 6.39
CA ARG A 27 -5.95 4.37 7.47
C ARG A 27 -4.55 4.86 7.82
N SER A 28 -3.74 5.26 6.86
CA SER A 28 -2.41 5.83 7.12
C SER A 28 -2.46 7.25 7.70
N ALA A 29 -3.50 8.03 7.38
CA ALA A 29 -3.68 9.37 7.92
C ALA A 29 -4.24 9.39 9.35
N SER A 30 -4.84 8.29 9.80
CA SER A 30 -5.44 8.16 11.13
C SER A 30 -4.54 7.34 12.04
N PHE A 31 -4.57 7.60 13.35
CA PHE A 31 -3.87 6.74 14.31
C PHE A 31 -4.56 5.38 14.41
N HIS A 32 -3.81 4.31 14.17
CA HIS A 32 -4.19 2.93 14.43
C HIS A 32 -3.03 2.22 15.13
N GLU A 33 -3.32 1.42 16.16
CA GLU A 33 -2.30 0.72 16.96
C GLU A 33 -1.45 -0.25 16.14
N ASP A 34 -2.04 -0.86 15.10
CA ASP A 34 -1.37 -1.82 14.23
C ASP A 34 -0.53 -1.14 13.13
N ASN A 35 -0.67 0.17 12.94
CA ASN A 35 0.13 0.85 11.92
C ASN A 35 1.57 0.98 12.42
N ARG A 36 2.50 0.83 11.48
CA ARG A 36 3.94 0.89 11.77
C ARG A 36 4.57 2.09 11.10
N ASP A 37 5.32 2.86 11.87
CA ASP A 37 6.12 3.94 11.32
C ASP A 37 7.32 3.40 10.56
N TYR A 38 7.54 3.94 9.36
CA TYR A 38 8.65 3.56 8.50
C TYR A 38 9.24 4.79 7.82
N THR A 39 10.53 5.01 8.02
CA THR A 39 11.29 6.07 7.35
C THR A 39 11.95 5.55 6.09
N ILE A 40 11.67 6.19 4.95
CA ILE A 40 12.27 5.87 3.65
C ILE A 40 13.77 6.16 3.71
N ARG A 41 14.61 5.15 3.43
CA ARG A 41 16.07 5.31 3.41
C ARG A 41 16.57 5.82 2.06
N LEU A 42 17.78 6.38 2.05
CA LEU A 42 18.38 6.95 0.83
C LEU A 42 18.62 5.92 -0.27
N ASP A 43 18.89 4.66 0.09
CA ASP A 43 19.06 3.56 -0.87
C ASP A 43 17.72 3.01 -1.42
N GLU A 44 16.60 3.52 -0.90
CA GLU A 44 15.24 3.08 -1.26
C GLU A 44 14.51 4.06 -2.19
N ILE A 45 15.08 5.24 -2.45
CA ILE A 45 14.39 6.32 -3.18
C ILE A 45 13.90 5.89 -4.57
N PHE A 46 14.65 5.06 -5.30
CA PHE A 46 14.23 4.50 -6.59
C PHE A 46 13.79 3.04 -6.49
N ARG A 47 13.66 2.51 -5.27
CA ARG A 47 13.44 1.10 -4.97
C ARG A 47 12.33 0.92 -3.95
N ALA A 48 11.11 1.27 -4.36
CA ALA A 48 9.90 1.04 -3.57
C ALA A 48 9.72 -0.47 -3.23
N ASP A 49 10.20 -1.36 -4.11
CA ASP A 49 10.30 -2.81 -3.87
C ASP A 49 11.17 -3.15 -2.65
N LEU A 50 12.32 -2.47 -2.51
CA LEU A 50 13.24 -2.67 -1.39
C LEU A 50 12.67 -2.11 -0.09
N ALA A 51 12.02 -0.94 -0.16
CA ALA A 51 11.32 -0.37 0.98
C ALA A 51 10.23 -1.32 1.49
N ALA A 52 9.40 -1.85 0.58
CA ALA A 52 8.38 -2.84 0.90
C ALA A 52 8.99 -4.12 1.48
N TYR A 53 10.03 -4.67 0.84
CA TYR A 53 10.71 -5.86 1.33
C TYR A 53 11.20 -5.69 2.77
N ARG A 54 11.77 -4.54 3.12
CA ARG A 54 12.27 -4.27 4.48
C ARG A 54 11.16 -3.95 5.48
N ALA A 55 10.09 -3.27 5.06
CA ALA A 55 8.96 -2.94 5.93
C ALA A 55 8.05 -4.13 6.24
N TYR A 56 7.88 -5.02 5.26
CA TYR A 56 6.90 -6.09 5.24
C TYR A 56 7.57 -7.48 5.22
N GLU A 57 8.61 -7.66 6.04
CA GLU A 57 9.23 -8.97 6.34
C GLU A 57 9.53 -9.83 5.10
N GLY A 58 10.07 -9.19 4.05
CA GLY A 58 10.48 -9.86 2.82
C GLY A 58 9.49 -9.73 1.65
N ASN A 59 8.41 -8.97 1.80
CA ASN A 59 7.39 -8.81 0.77
C ASN A 59 7.59 -7.54 -0.08
N SER A 60 8.07 -7.71 -1.32
CA SER A 60 8.27 -6.61 -2.28
C SER A 60 7.02 -6.25 -3.10
N ASP A 61 5.98 -7.09 -3.10
CA ASP A 61 4.77 -6.86 -3.90
C ASP A 61 3.93 -5.70 -3.38
N LEU A 62 4.13 -5.31 -2.11
CA LEU A 62 3.50 -4.14 -1.48
C LEU A 62 4.19 -2.80 -1.81
N ARG A 63 5.08 -2.76 -2.82
CA ARG A 63 5.75 -1.52 -3.26
C ARG A 63 4.79 -0.39 -3.62
N TRP A 64 3.59 -0.73 -4.10
CA TRP A 64 2.56 0.24 -4.46
C TRP A 64 2.08 1.05 -3.25
N VAL A 65 2.15 0.52 -2.03
CA VAL A 65 1.75 1.22 -0.80
C VAL A 65 2.60 2.47 -0.59
N PHE A 66 3.92 2.36 -0.75
CA PHE A 66 4.85 3.49 -0.60
C PHE A 66 4.57 4.59 -1.61
N ARG A 67 4.38 4.17 -2.87
CA ARG A 67 4.04 5.07 -3.98
C ARG A 67 2.73 5.80 -3.73
N LEU A 68 1.70 5.06 -3.32
CA LEU A 68 0.40 5.61 -2.97
C LEU A 68 0.47 6.62 -1.83
N LEU A 69 1.14 6.28 -0.72
CA LEU A 69 1.22 7.14 0.47
C LEU A 69 2.09 8.38 0.24
N CYS A 70 3.08 8.30 -0.66
CA CYS A 70 3.85 9.47 -1.10
C CYS A 70 3.11 10.30 -2.17
N GLY A 71 1.97 9.85 -2.69
CA GLY A 71 1.27 10.52 -3.79
C GLY A 71 2.02 10.49 -5.12
N ILE A 72 2.86 9.47 -5.33
CA ILE A 72 3.71 9.32 -6.52
C ILE A 72 3.27 8.08 -7.29
N GLU A 73 2.61 8.27 -8.44
CA GLU A 73 2.15 7.15 -9.27
C GLU A 73 3.25 6.56 -10.16
N SER A 74 4.19 7.40 -10.61
CA SER A 74 5.26 6.99 -11.53
C SER A 74 6.35 6.19 -10.82
N GLU A 75 6.69 5.01 -11.35
CA GLU A 75 7.82 4.22 -10.85
C GLU A 75 9.18 4.89 -11.12
N MET A 76 9.24 5.84 -12.05
CA MET A 76 10.46 6.56 -12.45
C MET A 76 10.79 7.74 -11.53
N GLU A 77 9.82 8.20 -10.75
CA GLU A 77 10.03 9.30 -9.82
C GLU A 77 10.68 8.80 -8.52
N PRO A 78 11.59 9.57 -7.90
CA PRO A 78 12.18 9.19 -6.62
C PRO A 78 11.15 9.33 -5.49
N LEU A 79 11.11 8.35 -4.58
CA LEU A 79 10.47 8.50 -3.29
C LEU A 79 11.23 9.55 -2.44
N PRO A 80 10.51 10.30 -1.60
CA PRO A 80 11.10 11.28 -0.69
C PRO A 80 11.90 10.60 0.43
N GLY A 81 13.22 10.54 0.26
CA GLY A 81 14.14 10.01 1.28
C GLY A 81 14.05 10.80 2.59
N GLY A 82 14.06 10.08 3.72
CA GLY A 82 13.92 10.66 5.06
C GLY A 82 12.48 10.94 5.49
N GLN A 83 11.48 10.79 4.62
CA GLN A 83 10.08 10.88 5.02
C GLN A 83 9.67 9.64 5.81
N THR A 84 8.98 9.85 6.93
CA THR A 84 8.32 8.79 7.70
C THR A 84 6.88 8.64 7.25
N LEU A 85 6.50 7.41 6.92
CA LEU A 85 5.15 7.00 6.57
C LEU A 85 4.55 6.18 7.72
N SER A 86 3.24 6.32 7.95
CA SER A 86 2.48 5.37 8.78
C SER A 86 1.95 4.26 7.88
N LEU A 87 2.57 3.09 7.95
CA LEU A 87 2.25 1.96 7.09
C LEU A 87 1.14 1.11 7.71
N PRO A 88 0.07 0.75 6.97
CA PRO A 88 -0.90 -0.21 7.44
C PRO A 88 -0.27 -1.60 7.57
N ASP A 89 -0.76 -2.37 8.53
CA ASP A 89 -0.38 -3.77 8.72
C ASP A 89 -0.63 -4.64 7.48
N MET A 90 0.26 -5.61 7.24
CA MET A 90 0.17 -6.52 6.09
C MET A 90 -1.09 -7.40 6.16
N ALA A 91 -1.44 -7.93 7.34
CA ALA A 91 -2.61 -8.79 7.47
C ALA A 91 -3.89 -8.02 7.17
N TRP A 92 -3.97 -6.76 7.60
CA TRP A 92 -5.04 -5.84 7.22
C TRP A 92 -5.09 -5.60 5.70
N LEU A 93 -3.98 -5.22 5.07
CA LEU A 93 -3.90 -4.99 3.63
C LEU A 93 -4.37 -6.21 2.83
N ARG A 94 -3.88 -7.41 3.20
CA ARG A 94 -4.28 -8.67 2.57
C ARG A 94 -5.78 -8.95 2.70
N GLY A 95 -6.35 -8.68 3.88
CA GLY A 95 -7.79 -8.80 4.12
C GLY A 95 -8.57 -7.90 3.17
N ARG A 96 -8.22 -6.62 3.12
CA ARG A 96 -8.92 -5.64 2.26
C ARG A 96 -8.77 -5.95 0.78
N ILE A 97 -7.57 -6.28 0.29
CA ILE A 97 -7.38 -6.67 -1.12
C ILE A 97 -8.30 -7.84 -1.49
N ARG A 98 -8.41 -8.85 -0.63
CA ARG A 98 -9.33 -9.99 -0.85
C ARG A 98 -10.79 -9.53 -0.93
N ASP A 99 -11.22 -8.64 -0.05
CA ASP A 99 -12.60 -8.17 -0.01
C ASP A 99 -12.96 -7.36 -1.27
N PHE A 100 -12.08 -6.46 -1.70
CA PHE A 100 -12.25 -5.67 -2.93
C PHE A 100 -12.13 -6.53 -4.20
N ALA A 101 -11.14 -7.43 -4.28
CA ALA A 101 -10.97 -8.32 -5.44
C ALA A 101 -12.12 -9.34 -5.56
N GLY A 102 -12.75 -9.72 -4.45
CA GLY A 102 -13.94 -10.57 -4.42
C GLY A 102 -15.25 -9.85 -4.75
N GLY A 103 -15.23 -8.53 -5.01
CA GLY A 103 -16.43 -7.73 -5.29
C GLY A 103 -17.38 -7.59 -4.10
N LYS A 104 -16.90 -7.83 -2.87
CA LYS A 104 -17.66 -7.68 -1.63
C LYS A 104 -16.98 -6.70 -0.67
N PRO A 105 -16.65 -5.47 -1.08
CA PRO A 105 -16.34 -4.46 -0.08
C PRO A 105 -17.64 -4.27 0.72
N GLU A 106 -17.64 -4.68 1.98
CA GLU A 106 -18.59 -4.10 2.93
C GLU A 106 -18.25 -2.61 2.99
N LEU A 107 -18.94 -1.82 2.18
CA LEU A 107 -18.93 -0.37 2.27
C LEU A 107 -19.61 -0.07 3.61
N ILE A 108 -18.81 -0.05 4.68
CA ILE A 108 -19.26 0.46 5.96
C ILE A 108 -19.51 1.94 5.71
N SER A 109 -20.77 2.27 5.39
CA SER A 109 -21.31 3.62 5.43
C SER A 109 -21.09 4.15 6.84
N GLY A 110 -20.00 4.89 7.01
CA GLY A 110 -19.78 5.74 8.18
C GLY A 110 -20.61 7.01 8.05
#